data_AF-A0A1H8CDZ4-F1
#
_entry.id   AF-A0A1H8CDZ4-F1
#
_cell.length_a   1.000
_cell.length_b   1.000
_cell.length_c   1.000
_cell.angle_alpha   90.00
_cell.angle_beta   90.00
_cell.angle_gamma   90.00
#
_symmetry.space_group_name_H-M   'P 1'
#
loop_
_entity.id
_entity.type
_entity.pdbx_description
1 polymer ?
#
loop_
_entity_poly.entity_id
_entity_poly.type
_entity_poly.pdbx_seq_one_letter_code
_entity_poly.pdbx_strand_id
1 'polypeptide(L)'
;MTQTRRNRGFTLIELMIVVAIIGILAAIAIPNFIRFQARARQSEVNTNLKSLFTGLRTQQKKPPTSIRATGFAPERGNRYTYMIGDCAATEDRTAIDAEQHNDDTCIGADVFKFGDGFPALGKFEVVPLSTATWNKKGTDNGLTMAPGVYGDNASWDFLAYAAGDVDNTIDTDGADSWSIASADGSLQSVCPQVTEDETVAAGEPFNIFNDVNCGAP
;
A
#
# COMPACT_ATOMS: atom_id res chain seq x y z
N MET A 1 22.03 -29.61 58.81
CA MET A 1 22.09 -30.55 57.68
C MET A 1 21.96 -29.75 56.39
N THR A 2 23.06 -29.53 55.68
CA THR A 2 23.09 -28.83 54.40
C THR A 2 22.72 -29.82 53.30
N GLN A 3 21.52 -29.68 52.76
CA GLN A 3 21.01 -30.52 51.67
C GLN A 3 21.76 -30.20 50.38
N THR A 4 22.71 -31.04 49.99
CA THR A 4 23.40 -30.97 48.71
C THR A 4 22.39 -31.18 47.57
N ARG A 5 22.11 -30.12 46.82
CA ARG A 5 21.27 -30.19 45.62
C ARG A 5 21.98 -31.06 44.58
N ARG A 6 21.35 -32.15 44.15
CA ARG A 6 21.82 -32.95 43.01
C ARG A 6 21.70 -32.10 41.74
N ASN A 7 22.82 -31.71 41.15
CA ASN A 7 22.86 -31.16 39.81
C ASN A 7 22.49 -32.29 38.83
N ARG A 8 21.24 -32.28 38.35
CA ARG A 8 20.83 -33.12 37.21
C ARG A 8 21.43 -32.49 35.94
N GLY A 9 22.30 -33.22 35.25
CA GLY A 9 22.82 -32.81 33.95
C GLY A 9 21.74 -32.92 32.88
N PHE A 10 21.74 -31.98 31.93
CA PHE A 10 20.86 -31.98 30.77
C PHE A 10 21.31 -33.07 29.79
N THR A 11 20.39 -33.90 29.30
CA THR A 11 20.75 -34.96 28.34
C THR A 11 20.75 -34.42 26.91
N LEU A 12 21.64 -34.93 26.06
CA LEU A 12 21.66 -34.56 24.64
C LEU A 12 20.36 -34.97 23.92
N ILE A 13 19.73 -36.06 24.34
CA ILE A 13 18.46 -36.51 23.77
C ILE A 13 17.30 -35.58 24.11
N GLU A 14 17.26 -35.02 25.33
CA GLU A 14 16.29 -33.97 25.68
C GLU A 14 16.48 -32.75 24.78
N LEU A 15 17.72 -32.36 24.51
CA LEU A 15 17.99 -31.25 23.58
C LEU A 15 17.49 -31.54 22.17
N MET A 16 17.74 -32.74 21.66
CA MET A 16 17.36 -33.15 20.31
C MET A 16 15.84 -33.13 20.10
N ILE A 17 15.06 -33.64 21.06
CA ILE A 17 13.60 -33.65 20.96
C ILE A 17 13.05 -32.21 21.01
N VAL A 18 13.63 -31.35 21.86
CA VAL A 18 13.22 -29.94 21.94
C VAL A 18 13.44 -29.22 20.61
N VAL A 19 14.61 -29.37 20.00
CA VAL A 19 14.90 -28.75 18.69
C VAL A 19 13.99 -29.30 17.60
N ALA A 20 13.68 -30.61 17.62
CA ALA A 20 12.74 -31.21 16.68
C ALA A 20 11.33 -30.62 16.80
N ILE A 21 10.81 -30.44 18.02
CA ILE A 21 9.50 -29.84 18.26
C ILE A 21 9.50 -28.37 17.83
N ILE A 22 10.53 -27.60 18.18
CA ILE A 22 10.66 -26.19 17.75
C ILE A 22 10.70 -26.10 16.22
N GLY A 23 11.40 -27.03 15.54
CA GLY A 23 11.43 -27.09 14.08
C GLY A 23 10.06 -27.28 13.44
N ILE A 24 9.25 -28.20 13.97
CA ILE A 24 7.87 -28.42 13.49
C ILE A 24 7.00 -27.19 13.70
N LEU A 25 7.08 -26.57 14.89
CA LEU A 25 6.32 -25.34 15.19
C LEU A 25 6.73 -24.18 14.29
N ALA A 26 8.04 -23.99 14.07
CA ALA A 26 8.57 -22.92 13.22
C ALA A 26 8.12 -23.07 11.76
N ALA A 27 8.09 -24.31 11.24
CA ALA A 27 7.66 -24.58 9.86
C ALA A 27 6.21 -24.13 9.57
N ILE A 28 5.31 -24.21 10.56
CA ILE A 28 3.92 -23.77 10.42
C ILE A 28 3.78 -22.28 10.79
N ALA A 29 4.49 -21.82 11.83
CA ALA A 29 4.32 -20.48 12.37
C ALA A 29 4.89 -19.38 11.46
N ILE A 30 6.06 -19.60 10.87
CA ILE A 30 6.77 -18.60 10.06
C ILE A 30 5.92 -18.14 8.84
N PRO A 31 5.44 -19.02 7.95
CA PRO A 31 4.68 -18.57 6.78
C PRO A 31 3.36 -17.89 7.16
N ASN A 32 2.71 -18.36 8.23
CA ASN A 32 1.49 -17.72 8.75
C ASN A 32 1.75 -16.32 9.30
N PHE A 33 2.86 -16.14 10.02
CA PHE A 33 3.26 -14.84 10.55
C PHE A 33 3.57 -13.83 9.44
N ILE A 34 4.23 -14.26 8.36
CA ILE A 34 4.51 -13.41 7.19
C ILE A 34 3.18 -12.95 6.54
N ARG A 35 2.25 -13.87 6.29
CA ARG A 35 0.92 -13.56 5.73
C ARG A 35 0.08 -12.66 6.63
N PHE A 36 0.23 -12.78 7.95
CA PHE A 36 -0.43 -11.90 8.90
C PHE A 36 0.11 -10.48 8.83
N GLN A 37 1.44 -10.32 8.78
CA GLN A 37 2.08 -9.01 8.60
C GLN A 37 1.68 -8.37 7.27
N ALA A 38 1.68 -9.13 6.17
CA ALA A 38 1.26 -8.66 4.85
C ALA A 38 -0.17 -8.08 4.90
N ARG A 39 -1.13 -8.83 5.47
CA ARG A 39 -2.51 -8.36 5.63
C ARG A 39 -2.63 -7.12 6.52
N ALA A 40 -1.85 -7.03 7.59
CA ALA A 40 -1.84 -5.84 8.43
C ALA A 40 -1.35 -4.60 7.66
N ARG A 41 -0.30 -4.75 6.85
CA ARG A 41 0.25 -3.70 5.99
C ARG A 41 -0.76 -3.28 4.90
N GLN A 42 -1.42 -4.24 4.24
CA GLN A 42 -2.52 -3.95 3.30
C GLN A 42 -3.70 -3.20 3.96
N SER A 43 -3.99 -3.49 5.23
CA SER A 43 -5.01 -2.75 5.97
C SER A 43 -4.60 -1.29 6.25
N GLU A 44 -3.31 -1.04 6.44
CA GLU A 44 -2.75 0.31 6.65
C GLU A 44 -2.97 1.18 5.39
N VAL A 45 -2.59 0.68 4.21
CA VAL A 45 -2.76 1.43 2.95
C VAL A 45 -4.22 1.73 2.67
N ASN A 46 -5.11 0.75 2.89
CA ASN A 46 -6.56 0.95 2.71
C ASN A 46 -7.11 2.04 3.63
N THR A 47 -6.65 2.08 4.89
CA THR A 47 -7.07 3.10 5.86
C THR A 47 -6.59 4.49 5.44
N ASN A 48 -5.33 4.60 5.03
CA ASN A 48 -4.75 5.86 4.59
C ASN A 48 -5.39 6.36 3.29
N LEU A 49 -5.65 5.48 2.32
CA LEU A 49 -6.38 5.83 1.10
C LEU A 49 -7.80 6.33 1.39
N LYS A 50 -8.52 5.71 2.33
CA LYS A 50 -9.84 6.21 2.77
C LYS A 50 -9.76 7.59 3.43
N SER A 51 -8.68 7.86 4.18
CA SER A 51 -8.42 9.18 4.76
C SER A 51 -8.15 10.22 3.66
N LEU A 52 -7.29 9.90 2.69
CA LEU A 52 -7.03 10.74 1.51
C LEU A 52 -8.32 11.01 0.71
N PHE A 53 -9.10 9.96 0.45
CA PHE A 53 -10.40 10.08 -0.21
C PHE A 53 -11.32 11.04 0.55
N THR A 54 -11.39 10.94 1.87
CA THR A 54 -12.20 11.84 2.69
C THR A 54 -11.75 13.28 2.53
N GLY A 55 -10.44 13.54 2.57
CA GLY A 55 -9.86 14.86 2.31
C GLY A 55 -10.27 15.42 0.95
N LEU A 56 -10.08 14.65 -0.12
CA LEU A 56 -10.50 15.02 -1.48
C LEU A 56 -12.02 15.25 -1.58
N ARG A 57 -12.82 14.41 -0.91
CA ARG A 57 -14.28 14.49 -0.92
C ARG A 57 -14.79 15.73 -0.18
N THR A 58 -14.12 16.18 0.89
CA THR A 58 -14.50 17.42 1.58
C THR A 58 -14.36 18.65 0.69
N GLN A 59 -13.43 18.60 -0.26
CA GLN A 59 -13.12 19.68 -1.19
C GLN A 59 -13.72 19.45 -2.58
N GLN A 60 -14.74 18.59 -2.72
CA GLN A 60 -15.28 18.18 -4.02
C GLN A 60 -15.68 19.33 -4.96
N LYS A 61 -16.06 20.50 -4.45
CA LYS A 61 -16.41 21.67 -5.29
C LYS A 61 -15.20 22.31 -5.98
N LYS A 62 -14.03 22.22 -5.36
CA LYS A 62 -12.75 22.72 -5.86
C LYS A 62 -11.64 21.82 -5.30
N PRO A 63 -11.52 20.59 -5.83
CA PRO A 63 -10.51 19.65 -5.37
C PRO A 63 -9.12 20.26 -5.54
N PRO A 64 -8.23 20.04 -4.57
CA PRO A 64 -6.87 20.54 -4.67
C PRO A 64 -6.09 19.70 -5.67
N THR A 65 -5.15 20.34 -6.36
CA THR A 65 -4.15 19.63 -7.17
C THR A 65 -2.95 19.18 -6.33
N SER A 66 -2.80 19.71 -5.11
CA SER A 66 -1.78 19.27 -4.17
C SER A 66 -2.35 18.36 -3.08
N ILE A 67 -1.61 17.31 -2.77
CA ILE A 67 -2.03 16.27 -1.83
C ILE A 67 -2.12 16.83 -0.41
N ARG A 68 -1.26 17.78 -0.03
CA ARG A 68 -1.28 18.40 1.30
C ARG A 68 -2.49 19.29 1.53
N ALA A 69 -3.01 19.93 0.47
CA ALA A 69 -4.22 20.75 0.60
C ALA A 69 -5.46 19.90 0.91
N THR A 70 -5.43 18.58 0.67
CA THR A 70 -6.49 17.66 1.13
C THR A 70 -6.53 17.48 2.64
N GLY A 71 -5.47 17.89 3.36
CA GLY A 71 -5.28 17.63 4.79
C GLY A 71 -4.77 16.21 5.08
N PHE A 72 -4.55 15.39 4.05
CA PHE A 72 -3.95 14.07 4.19
C PHE A 72 -2.45 14.17 4.43
N ALA A 73 -1.99 13.53 5.51
CA ALA A 73 -0.58 13.33 5.81
C ALA A 73 -0.46 11.99 6.57
N PRO A 74 0.16 10.95 5.96
CA PRO A 74 0.40 9.70 6.66
C PRO A 74 1.49 9.89 7.71
N GLU A 75 1.42 9.11 8.78
CA GLU A 75 2.42 9.10 9.85
C GLU A 75 3.84 8.86 9.28
N ARG A 76 4.87 9.29 10.03
CA ARG A 76 6.24 8.91 9.71
C ARG A 76 6.40 7.40 9.85
N GLY A 77 7.21 6.81 8.97
CA GLY A 77 7.41 5.38 8.84
C GLY A 77 6.36 4.68 7.97
N ASN A 78 5.66 5.43 7.10
CA ASN A 78 4.75 4.88 6.10
C ASN A 78 5.52 4.09 5.03
N ARG A 79 4.96 2.95 4.64
CA ARG A 79 5.54 2.06 3.60
C ARG A 79 5.07 2.37 2.18
N TYR A 80 4.10 3.26 2.06
CA TYR A 80 3.37 3.49 0.83
C TYR A 80 3.58 4.91 0.36
N THR A 81 3.78 5.03 -0.95
CA THR A 81 3.63 6.28 -1.67
C THR A 81 2.15 6.51 -1.94
N TYR A 82 1.67 7.75 -1.77
CA TYR A 82 0.30 8.16 -2.09
C TYR A 82 0.33 9.24 -3.15
N MET A 83 -0.62 9.21 -4.09
CA MET A 83 -0.60 10.11 -5.24
C MET A 83 -1.99 10.53 -5.70
N ILE A 84 -2.09 11.79 -6.12
CA ILE A 84 -3.27 12.39 -6.74
C ILE A 84 -2.95 12.99 -8.12
N GLY A 85 -1.81 12.64 -8.71
CA GLY A 85 -1.30 13.15 -9.98
C GLY A 85 -0.05 12.40 -10.43
N ASP A 86 0.74 13.04 -11.29
CA ASP A 86 1.94 12.48 -11.95
C ASP A 86 3.21 12.41 -11.08
N CYS A 87 3.13 12.80 -9.80
CA CYS A 87 4.26 12.90 -8.88
C CYS A 87 5.41 13.79 -9.36
N ALA A 88 5.15 14.78 -10.21
CA ALA A 88 6.18 15.75 -10.63
C ALA A 88 6.75 16.55 -9.45
N ALA A 89 5.91 16.85 -8.45
CA ALA A 89 6.30 17.42 -7.17
C ALA A 89 5.90 16.44 -6.06
N THR A 90 6.82 16.15 -5.15
CA THR A 90 6.58 15.13 -4.13
C THR A 90 7.24 15.46 -2.79
N GLU A 91 6.54 15.15 -1.69
CA GLU A 91 7.10 15.18 -0.35
C GLU A 91 8.21 14.12 -0.20
N ASP A 92 9.45 14.59 -0.06
CA ASP A 92 10.61 13.73 0.16
C ASP A 92 10.67 13.28 1.63
N ARG A 93 10.91 11.99 1.84
CA ARG A 93 11.03 11.34 3.16
C ARG A 93 12.32 10.53 3.30
N THR A 94 13.38 10.91 2.56
CA THR A 94 14.73 10.34 2.68
C THR A 94 15.48 10.79 3.94
N ALA A 95 15.11 11.94 4.50
CA ALA A 95 15.67 12.47 5.75
C ALA A 95 14.77 12.22 6.97
N ILE A 96 15.31 12.54 8.15
CA ILE A 96 14.59 12.45 9.44
C ILE A 96 13.32 13.32 9.42
N ASP A 97 13.45 14.51 8.84
CA ASP A 97 12.34 15.42 8.59
C ASP A 97 11.81 15.21 7.17
N ALA A 98 10.50 15.38 6.98
CA ALA A 98 9.91 15.37 5.64
C ALA A 98 10.17 16.72 4.97
N GLU A 99 10.67 16.70 3.73
CA GLU A 99 10.78 17.89 2.91
C GLU A 99 9.48 18.10 2.15
N GLN A 100 8.63 18.97 2.70
CA GLN A 100 7.27 19.21 2.23
C GLN A 100 7.21 20.48 1.40
N HIS A 101 6.56 20.41 0.24
CA HIS A 101 6.24 21.56 -0.62
C HIS A 101 4.73 21.77 -0.68
N ASN A 102 4.27 22.94 -1.15
CA ASN A 102 2.83 23.25 -1.17
C ASN A 102 2.13 22.70 -2.43
N ASP A 103 2.91 22.34 -3.43
CA ASP A 103 2.54 21.85 -4.74
C ASP A 103 2.75 20.34 -4.90
N ASP A 104 3.17 19.64 -3.84
CA ASP A 104 3.31 18.19 -3.82
C ASP A 104 2.02 17.52 -4.31
N THR A 105 2.12 16.74 -5.39
CA THR A 105 1.02 15.91 -5.91
C THR A 105 1.07 14.50 -5.32
N CYS A 106 2.17 14.16 -4.65
CA CYS A 106 2.42 12.87 -4.04
C CYS A 106 3.09 13.00 -2.66
N ILE A 107 2.97 11.94 -1.84
CA ILE A 107 3.73 11.76 -0.60
C ILE A 107 4.49 10.45 -0.71
N GLY A 108 5.81 10.50 -0.52
CA GLY A 108 6.66 9.31 -0.60
C GLY A 108 6.50 8.34 0.55
N ALA A 109 6.93 7.11 0.31
CA ALA A 109 7.26 6.20 1.39
C ALA A 109 8.44 6.71 2.23
N ASP A 110 8.52 6.30 3.49
CA ASP A 110 9.57 6.72 4.43
C ASP A 110 10.88 5.97 4.19
N VAL A 111 11.64 6.43 3.20
CA VAL A 111 12.95 5.87 2.84
C VAL A 111 13.96 6.06 3.98
N PHE A 112 13.83 7.11 4.81
CA PHE A 112 14.68 7.28 5.99
C PHE A 112 14.58 6.10 6.96
N LYS A 113 13.37 5.57 7.18
CA LYS A 113 13.14 4.41 8.05
C LYS A 113 13.49 3.07 7.39
N PHE A 114 13.13 2.89 6.13
CA PHE A 114 13.23 1.60 5.44
C PHE A 114 14.50 1.44 4.59
N GLY A 115 15.28 2.51 4.44
CA GLY A 115 16.55 2.56 3.70
C GLY A 115 16.37 2.69 2.19
N ASP A 116 17.46 3.01 1.49
CA ASP A 116 17.49 3.26 0.02
C ASP A 116 17.17 2.03 -0.85
N GLY A 117 17.16 0.84 -0.23
CA GLY A 117 16.68 -0.40 -0.86
C GLY A 117 15.15 -0.43 -0.96
N PHE A 118 14.45 0.33 -0.12
CA PHE A 118 13.02 0.58 -0.24
C PHE A 118 12.79 1.49 -1.44
N PRO A 119 11.81 1.24 -2.33
CA PRO A 119 11.67 2.05 -3.53
C PRO A 119 11.35 3.49 -3.11
N ALA A 120 12.30 4.39 -3.34
CA ALA A 120 12.04 5.81 -3.30
C ALA A 120 11.12 6.18 -4.47
N LEU A 121 10.44 7.31 -4.33
CA LEU A 121 9.67 7.92 -5.42
C LEU A 121 10.48 8.00 -6.72
N GLY A 122 9.89 7.50 -7.80
CA GLY A 122 10.54 7.34 -9.10
C GLY A 122 10.92 5.89 -9.45
N LYS A 123 10.85 4.95 -8.49
CA LYS A 123 11.00 3.50 -8.74
C LYS A 123 9.72 2.68 -8.54
N PHE A 124 8.69 3.27 -7.94
CA PHE A 124 7.34 2.72 -7.99
C PHE A 124 6.78 2.99 -9.39
N GLU A 125 6.93 2.04 -10.31
CA GLU A 125 6.08 2.03 -11.50
C GLU A 125 4.68 1.67 -11.04
N VAL A 126 3.87 2.70 -10.84
CA VAL A 126 2.48 2.55 -10.48
C VAL A 126 1.82 1.84 -11.63
N VAL A 127 1.31 0.64 -11.38
CA VAL A 127 0.59 -0.11 -12.38
C VAL A 127 -0.79 0.55 -12.53
N PRO A 128 -1.06 1.27 -13.64
CA PRO A 128 -2.36 1.88 -13.82
C PRO A 128 -3.42 0.80 -14.01
N LEU A 129 -4.66 1.12 -13.68
CA LEU A 129 -5.80 0.29 -14.04
C LEU A 129 -5.79 0.04 -15.55
N SER A 130 -5.89 -1.21 -16.02
CA SER A 130 -5.82 -1.54 -17.46
C SER A 130 -7.17 -1.57 -18.17
N THR A 131 -8.27 -1.75 -17.44
CA THR A 131 -9.62 -1.93 -18.02
C THR A 131 -10.69 -1.14 -17.27
N ALA A 132 -10.32 -0.08 -16.54
CA ALA A 132 -11.25 0.72 -15.76
C ALA A 132 -12.39 1.30 -16.62
N THR A 133 -13.63 0.93 -16.29
CA THR A 133 -14.83 1.59 -16.82
C THR A 133 -15.57 2.25 -15.67
N TRP A 134 -15.85 3.55 -15.82
CA TRP A 134 -16.52 4.32 -14.79
C TRP A 134 -18.02 4.34 -15.02
N ASN A 135 -18.79 4.46 -13.95
CA ASN A 135 -20.20 4.79 -14.06
C ASN A 135 -20.38 6.13 -14.82
N LYS A 136 -21.63 6.46 -15.18
CA LYS A 136 -21.92 7.67 -15.94
C LYS A 136 -21.33 8.93 -15.27
N LYS A 137 -21.37 9.01 -13.93
CA LYS A 137 -20.84 10.16 -13.18
C LYS A 137 -19.33 10.34 -13.42
N GLY A 138 -18.53 9.29 -13.33
CA GLY A 138 -17.08 9.37 -13.59
C GLY A 138 -16.77 9.69 -15.06
N THR A 139 -17.56 9.16 -15.99
CA THR A 139 -17.40 9.45 -17.43
C THR A 139 -17.78 10.89 -17.78
N ASP A 140 -18.84 11.44 -17.17
CA ASP A 140 -19.33 12.79 -17.43
C ASP A 140 -18.26 13.86 -17.11
N ASN A 141 -17.34 13.56 -16.17
CA ASN A 141 -16.24 14.45 -15.78
C ASN A 141 -14.88 14.05 -16.39
N GLY A 142 -14.84 13.07 -17.30
CA GLY A 142 -13.62 12.68 -18.02
C GLY A 142 -12.60 11.90 -17.19
N LEU A 143 -13.04 11.18 -16.16
CA LEU A 143 -12.17 10.32 -15.33
C LEU A 143 -11.48 9.27 -16.22
N THR A 144 -10.15 9.17 -16.11
CA THR A 144 -9.34 8.23 -16.88
C THR A 144 -8.79 7.11 -15.99
N MET A 145 -7.75 6.41 -16.48
CA MET A 145 -7.03 5.39 -15.71
C MET A 145 -5.86 5.99 -14.91
N ALA A 146 -5.48 7.25 -15.13
CA ALA A 146 -4.36 7.88 -14.41
C ALA A 146 -4.82 8.54 -13.09
N PRO A 147 -3.97 8.57 -12.05
CA PRO A 147 -4.26 9.37 -10.86
C PRO A 147 -4.44 10.84 -11.25
N GLY A 148 -5.41 11.50 -10.64
CA GLY A 148 -5.74 12.86 -11.02
C GLY A 148 -7.08 13.33 -10.50
N VAL A 149 -7.33 14.61 -10.79
CA VAL A 149 -8.59 15.30 -10.56
C VAL A 149 -9.17 15.66 -11.93
N TYR A 150 -10.43 15.32 -12.14
CA TYR A 150 -11.12 15.37 -13.43
C TYR A 150 -12.45 16.10 -13.31
N GLY A 151 -12.81 16.87 -14.33
CA GLY A 151 -14.08 17.62 -14.39
C GLY A 151 -13.89 19.12 -14.58
N ASP A 152 -14.98 19.87 -14.44
CA ASP A 152 -15.02 21.32 -14.60
C ASP A 152 -15.86 22.00 -13.50
N ASN A 153 -15.38 23.16 -13.00
CA ASN A 153 -15.95 24.25 -12.19
C ASN A 153 -17.15 24.04 -11.20
N ALA A 154 -17.71 22.86 -11.07
CA ALA A 154 -18.90 22.51 -10.30
C ALA A 154 -19.03 20.99 -10.06
N SER A 155 -18.52 20.16 -10.98
CA SER A 155 -18.56 18.71 -10.89
C SER A 155 -17.15 18.16 -11.06
N TRP A 156 -16.63 17.54 -10.00
CA TRP A 156 -15.32 16.95 -10.01
C TRP A 156 -15.36 15.52 -9.53
N ASP A 157 -14.58 14.70 -10.21
CA ASP A 157 -14.22 13.35 -9.81
C ASP A 157 -12.70 13.25 -9.67
N PHE A 158 -12.23 12.28 -8.91
CA PHE A 158 -10.82 12.08 -8.65
C PHE A 158 -10.52 10.59 -8.59
N LEU A 159 -9.28 10.27 -8.93
CA LEU A 159 -8.68 8.97 -8.82
C LEU A 159 -7.34 9.15 -8.11
N ALA A 160 -7.18 8.50 -6.96
CA ALA A 160 -5.95 8.51 -6.20
C ALA A 160 -5.37 7.11 -6.17
N TYR A 161 -4.04 7.02 -6.09
CA TYR A 161 -3.32 5.76 -6.06
C TYR A 161 -2.45 5.67 -4.81
N ALA A 162 -2.13 4.44 -4.42
CA ALA A 162 -1.02 4.16 -3.52
C ALA A 162 -0.18 3.03 -4.10
N ALA A 163 1.13 3.09 -3.88
CA ALA A 163 2.05 2.03 -4.25
C ALA A 163 3.06 1.78 -3.14
N GLY A 164 3.39 0.52 -2.86
CA GLY A 164 4.32 0.16 -1.80
C GLY A 164 4.66 -1.32 -1.81
N ASP A 165 5.47 -1.74 -0.84
CA ASP A 165 5.89 -3.12 -0.65
C ASP A 165 5.22 -3.71 0.60
N VAL A 166 4.42 -4.76 0.40
CA VAL A 166 3.69 -5.46 1.47
C VAL A 166 4.51 -6.58 2.10
N ASP A 167 5.44 -7.23 1.41
CA ASP A 167 6.06 -8.47 1.86
C ASP A 167 7.57 -8.42 2.10
N ASN A 168 8.18 -7.24 1.93
CA ASN A 168 9.62 -6.99 2.03
C ASN A 168 10.46 -7.72 0.97
N THR A 169 9.88 -8.11 -0.17
CA THR A 169 10.61 -8.67 -1.30
C THR A 169 10.54 -7.67 -2.46
N ILE A 170 11.67 -7.05 -2.77
CA ILE A 170 11.75 -5.89 -3.68
C ILE A 170 12.30 -6.31 -5.05
N ASP A 171 12.40 -7.62 -5.26
CA ASP A 171 13.52 -8.19 -6.00
C ASP A 171 13.29 -8.12 -7.52
N THR A 172 12.05 -8.20 -8.00
CA THR A 172 11.71 -8.15 -9.44
C THR A 172 10.24 -7.92 -9.79
N ASP A 173 9.31 -8.07 -8.86
CA ASP A 173 7.92 -8.42 -9.20
C ASP A 173 6.98 -7.21 -9.33
N GLY A 174 7.51 -5.98 -9.25
CA GLY A 174 6.71 -4.76 -9.25
C GLY A 174 6.10 -4.48 -7.89
N ALA A 175 5.69 -3.25 -7.62
CA ALA A 175 5.14 -2.89 -6.32
C ALA A 175 3.65 -3.17 -6.23
N ASP A 176 3.18 -3.54 -5.04
CA ASP A 176 1.75 -3.57 -4.78
C ASP A 176 1.14 -2.18 -5.04
N SER A 177 0.01 -2.16 -5.76
CA SER A 177 -0.63 -0.92 -6.18
C SER A 177 -2.12 -0.96 -5.86
N TRP A 178 -2.62 0.14 -5.31
CA TRP A 178 -4.03 0.34 -5.00
C TRP A 178 -4.56 1.62 -5.65
N SER A 179 -5.85 1.64 -5.94
CA SER A 179 -6.56 2.86 -6.32
C SER A 179 -7.78 3.11 -5.44
N ILE A 180 -8.20 4.37 -5.37
CA ILE A 180 -9.49 4.78 -4.80
C ILE A 180 -10.06 5.91 -5.63
N ALA A 181 -11.35 5.84 -5.93
CA ALA A 181 -12.02 6.77 -6.84
C ALA A 181 -13.29 7.39 -6.25
N SER A 182 -13.66 8.57 -6.74
CA SER A 182 -14.87 9.30 -6.37
C SER A 182 -16.16 8.84 -7.05
N ALA A 183 -16.02 7.96 -8.04
CA ALA A 183 -17.06 7.37 -8.85
C ALA A 183 -17.01 5.84 -8.73
N ASP A 184 -18.17 5.20 -8.84
CA ASP A 184 -18.24 3.75 -8.95
C ASP A 184 -17.69 3.34 -10.31
N GLY A 185 -17.03 2.19 -10.37
CA GLY A 185 -16.45 1.67 -11.59
C GLY A 185 -16.42 0.15 -11.62
N SER A 186 -16.10 -0.38 -12.78
CA SER A 186 -15.78 -1.77 -13.00
C SER A 186 -14.30 -1.85 -13.37
N LEU A 187 -13.53 -2.56 -12.55
CA LEU A 187 -12.06 -2.61 -12.60
C LEU A 187 -11.61 -4.08 -12.65
N GLN A 188 -10.43 -4.33 -13.21
CA GLN A 188 -9.76 -5.62 -13.10
C GLN A 188 -8.40 -5.45 -12.44
N SER A 189 -8.02 -6.41 -11.61
CA SER A 189 -6.66 -6.48 -11.09
C SER A 189 -5.71 -6.89 -12.22
N VAL A 190 -4.60 -6.18 -12.31
CA VAL A 190 -3.46 -6.57 -13.16
C VAL A 190 -2.74 -7.76 -12.53
N CYS A 191 -2.81 -7.93 -11.21
CA CYS A 191 -2.11 -9.02 -10.57
C CYS A 191 -2.76 -9.40 -9.24
N PRO A 192 -3.32 -10.62 -9.09
CA PRO A 192 -3.46 -11.65 -10.10
C PRO A 192 -4.39 -11.19 -11.24
N GLN A 193 -4.11 -11.59 -12.47
CA GLN A 193 -4.97 -11.26 -13.61
C GLN A 193 -6.33 -11.94 -13.43
N VAL A 194 -7.39 -11.14 -13.36
CA VAL A 194 -8.78 -11.62 -13.36
C VAL A 194 -9.42 -11.29 -14.69
N THR A 195 -10.17 -12.24 -15.25
CA THR A 195 -10.87 -12.07 -16.54
C THR A 195 -12.24 -11.42 -16.38
N GLU A 196 -12.77 -11.44 -15.17
CA GLU A 196 -14.07 -10.88 -14.80
C GLU A 196 -13.86 -9.51 -14.19
N ASP A 197 -14.76 -8.62 -14.57
CA ASP A 197 -14.84 -7.24 -14.12
C ASP A 197 -15.38 -7.18 -12.68
N GLU A 198 -14.64 -6.55 -11.76
CA GLU A 198 -15.08 -6.34 -10.38
C GLU A 198 -15.69 -4.95 -10.21
N THR A 199 -16.93 -4.91 -9.72
CA THR A 199 -17.60 -3.65 -9.41
C THR A 199 -17.06 -3.05 -8.12
N VAL A 200 -16.40 -1.91 -8.22
CA VAL A 200 -15.83 -1.17 -7.09
C VAL A 200 -16.66 0.10 -6.86
N ALA A 201 -17.18 0.24 -5.64
CA ALA A 201 -17.91 1.43 -5.25
C ALA A 201 -16.97 2.62 -5.01
N ALA A 202 -17.48 3.83 -5.20
CA ALA A 202 -16.76 5.05 -4.87
C ALA A 202 -16.30 5.05 -3.40
N GLY A 203 -15.02 5.36 -3.17
CA GLY A 203 -14.42 5.41 -1.84
C GLY A 203 -13.99 4.06 -1.26
N GLU A 204 -14.09 2.97 -2.01
CA GLU A 204 -13.48 1.70 -1.65
C GLU A 204 -12.11 1.55 -2.33
N PRO A 205 -11.02 1.33 -1.55
CA PRO A 205 -9.73 0.98 -2.09
C PRO A 205 -9.80 -0.34 -2.85
N PHE A 206 -9.26 -0.35 -4.07
CA PHE A 206 -9.14 -1.53 -4.92
C PHE A 206 -7.67 -1.90 -5.10
N ASN A 207 -7.33 -3.17 -4.87
CA ASN A 207 -5.98 -3.67 -5.08
C ASN A 207 -5.80 -4.04 -6.56
N ILE A 208 -5.01 -3.25 -7.28
CA ILE A 208 -4.76 -3.40 -8.71
C ILE A 208 -3.70 -4.46 -8.95
N PHE A 209 -2.63 -4.42 -8.17
CA PHE A 209 -1.46 -5.25 -8.35
C PHE A 209 -1.00 -5.74 -6.99
N ASN A 210 -0.89 -7.05 -6.83
CA ASN A 210 -0.41 -7.72 -5.64
C ASN A 210 0.58 -8.81 -6.06
N ASP A 211 1.87 -8.50 -5.93
CA ASP A 211 2.99 -9.38 -6.28
C ASP A 211 2.95 -10.71 -5.51
N VAL A 212 2.60 -10.67 -4.21
CA VAL A 212 2.49 -11.84 -3.32
C VAL A 212 1.54 -12.90 -3.89
N ASN A 213 0.49 -12.47 -4.57
CA ASN A 213 -0.52 -13.35 -5.16
C ASN A 213 -0.20 -13.78 -6.58
N CYS A 214 0.80 -13.17 -7.21
CA CYS A 214 1.09 -13.39 -8.61
C CYS A 214 2.11 -14.49 -8.85
N GLY A 215 3.07 -14.65 -7.95
CA GLY A 215 4.10 -15.67 -8.04
C GLY A 215 4.99 -15.51 -9.28
N ALA A 216 6.30 -15.55 -9.07
CA ALA A 216 7.25 -15.77 -10.15
C ALA A 216 6.85 -17.03 -10.97
N PRO A 217 7.08 -17.05 -12.30
CA PRO A 217 6.87 -18.25 -13.12
C PRO A 217 7.63 -19.47 -12.60
#